data_AF-A0A535IKQ3-F1
#
_entry.id   AF-A0A535IKQ3-F1
#
_cell.length_a   1.000
_cell.length_b   1.000
_cell.length_c   1.000
_cell.angle_alpha   90.00
_cell.angle_beta   90.00
_cell.angle_gamma   90.00
#
_symmetry.space_group_name_H-M   'P 1'
#
loop_
_entity.id
_entity.type
_entity.pdbx_description
1 polymer ?
#
loop_
_entity_poly.entity_id
_entity_poly.type
_entity_poly.pdbx_seq_one_letter_code
_entity_poly.pdbx_strand_id
1 'polypeptide(L)'
;MAPESVLRVYHSTALLLPDGRVLSSGSGEGAGITYANSQLSAQIFSPPYLFNPDGSLAARPTITSAPSTIAYGQTIDVQTPDAGSVTRGTLIRLSSVTHAFNQSQLIYPLTFTPDAPPSNTLHAPAPASGN
;
A
#
# COMPACT_ATOMS: atom_id res chain seq x y z
N MET A 1 7.21 5.51 15.58
CA MET A 1 5.93 4.80 15.35
C MET A 1 5.53 4.11 16.65
N ALA A 2 4.25 3.74 16.81
CA ALA A 2 3.80 2.98 17.99
C ALA A 2 4.46 1.59 18.02
N PRO A 3 4.80 1.05 19.21
CA PRO A 3 5.39 -0.29 19.33
C PRO A 3 4.34 -1.38 19.04
N GLU A 4 4.77 -2.48 18.46
CA GLU A 4 3.96 -3.71 18.37
C GLU A 4 3.97 -4.44 19.72
N SER A 5 2.86 -5.09 20.08
CA SER A 5 2.74 -5.82 21.36
C SER A 5 3.34 -7.23 21.31
N VAL A 6 3.68 -7.72 20.12
CA VAL A 6 4.21 -9.05 19.87
C VAL A 6 5.56 -8.93 19.16
N LEU A 7 6.53 -9.74 19.58
CA LEU A 7 7.84 -9.81 18.93
C LEU A 7 7.74 -10.56 17.59
N ARG A 8 8.06 -9.87 16.49
CA ARG A 8 8.08 -10.41 15.12
C ARG A 8 9.51 -10.64 14.66
N VAL A 9 9.94 -11.91 14.63
CA VAL A 9 11.30 -12.32 14.27
C VAL A 9 11.26 -13.34 13.11
N TYR A 10 11.97 -14.46 13.22
CA TYR A 10 11.97 -15.51 12.22
C TYR A 10 10.55 -16.03 11.93
N HIS A 11 10.26 -16.35 10.66
CA HIS A 11 8.91 -16.67 10.15
C HIS A 11 7.82 -15.60 10.36
N SER A 12 8.18 -14.34 10.62
CA SER A 12 7.23 -13.24 10.52
C SER A 12 7.09 -12.72 9.09
N THR A 13 5.98 -12.02 8.83
CA THR A 13 5.67 -11.38 7.56
C THR A 13 5.12 -9.97 7.81
N ALA A 14 5.53 -9.03 6.95
CA ALA A 14 4.92 -7.71 6.85
C ALA A 14 4.44 -7.43 5.42
N LEU A 15 3.23 -6.91 5.25
CA LEU A 15 2.59 -6.71 3.94
C LEU A 15 1.71 -5.46 3.91
N LEU A 16 1.79 -4.69 2.82
CA LEU A 16 0.93 -3.54 2.58
C LEU A 16 -0.50 -3.99 2.21
N LEU A 17 -1.50 -3.47 2.92
CA LEU A 17 -2.91 -3.71 2.63
C LEU A 17 -3.46 -2.66 1.64
N PRO A 18 -4.53 -2.99 0.88
CA PRO A 18 -5.13 -2.07 -0.11
C PRO A 18 -5.63 -0.75 0.48
N ASP A 19 -5.92 -0.71 1.78
CA ASP A 19 -6.35 0.49 2.49
C ASP A 19 -5.20 1.37 2.99
N GLY A 20 -3.94 1.04 2.68
CA GLY A 20 -2.76 1.79 3.11
C GLY A 20 -2.27 1.43 4.51
N ARG A 21 -2.86 0.45 5.18
CA ARG A 21 -2.32 -0.08 6.45
C ARG A 21 -1.29 -1.18 6.18
N VAL A 22 -0.54 -1.55 7.21
CA VAL A 22 0.46 -2.64 7.13
C VAL A 22 0.02 -3.79 8.03
N LEU A 23 -0.10 -4.98 7.45
CA LEU A 23 -0.23 -6.23 8.19
C LEU A 23 1.14 -6.63 8.74
N SER A 24 1.24 -6.91 10.04
CA SER A 24 2.37 -7.55 10.70
C SER A 24 1.88 -8.86 11.32
N SER A 25 2.45 -10.01 10.94
CA SER A 25 1.91 -11.32 11.33
C SER A 25 2.98 -12.39 11.48
N GLY A 26 2.60 -13.50 12.11
CA GLY A 26 3.50 -14.66 12.27
C GLY A 26 4.64 -14.38 13.24
N SER A 27 5.68 -15.20 13.16
CA SER A 27 6.85 -15.31 14.05
C SER A 27 6.89 -16.66 14.77
N GLY A 28 8.10 -17.18 14.95
CA GLY A 28 8.39 -18.39 15.70
C GLY A 28 9.31 -19.34 14.96
N GLU A 29 10.01 -20.17 15.71
CA GLU A 29 10.76 -21.31 15.22
C GLU A 29 10.91 -22.31 16.38
N GLY A 30 10.77 -23.58 16.07
CA GLY A 30 11.14 -24.67 16.96
C GLY A 30 12.00 -25.62 16.16
N ALA A 31 13.23 -25.86 16.60
CA ALA A 31 13.93 -27.09 16.26
C ALA A 31 13.18 -28.25 16.95
N GLY A 32 12.03 -28.65 16.38
CA GLY A 32 11.09 -29.58 17.00
C GLY A 32 9.64 -29.10 16.88
N ILE A 33 8.72 -30.06 16.70
CA ILE A 33 7.30 -29.90 16.32
C ILE A 33 6.45 -29.07 17.32
N THR A 34 7.01 -28.63 18.44
CA THR A 34 6.29 -27.85 19.45
C THR A 34 6.21 -26.36 19.05
N TYR A 35 5.02 -25.94 18.62
CA TYR A 35 4.62 -24.53 18.34
C TYR A 35 4.65 -23.59 19.57
N ALA A 36 5.37 -23.94 20.64
CA ALA A 36 5.36 -23.22 21.90
C ALA A 36 5.81 -21.74 21.76
N ASN A 37 6.65 -21.45 20.77
CA ASN A 37 7.15 -20.10 20.47
C ASN A 37 6.44 -19.43 19.28
N SER A 38 5.41 -20.05 18.72
CA SER A 38 4.72 -19.51 17.54
C SER A 38 3.77 -18.37 17.88
N GLN A 39 3.85 -17.29 17.11
CA GLN A 39 2.92 -16.17 17.17
C GLN A 39 1.87 -16.32 16.08
N LEU A 40 0.70 -16.86 16.45
CA LEU A 40 -0.41 -17.10 15.53
C LEU A 40 -1.31 -15.87 15.33
N SER A 41 -0.93 -14.74 15.92
CA SER A 41 -1.65 -13.46 15.83
C SER A 41 -1.15 -12.59 14.68
N ALA A 42 -1.94 -11.57 14.36
CA ALA A 42 -1.54 -10.49 13.48
C ALA A 42 -1.94 -9.14 14.10
N GLN A 43 -1.21 -8.09 13.74
CA GLN A 43 -1.52 -6.71 14.08
C GLN A 43 -1.55 -5.86 12.80
N ILE A 44 -2.43 -4.86 12.79
CA ILE A 44 -2.51 -3.91 11.69
C ILE A 44 -1.95 -2.58 12.18
N PHE A 45 -0.91 -2.10 11.49
CA PHE A 45 -0.34 -0.79 11.73
C PHE A 45 -0.99 0.23 10.78
N SER A 46 -1.57 1.28 11.35
CA SER A 46 -2.07 2.45 10.62
C SER A 46 -0.99 3.53 10.60
N PRO A 47 -0.38 3.86 9.45
CA PRO A 47 0.68 4.86 9.39
C PRO A 47 0.18 6.29 9.65
N PRO A 48 1.07 7.23 10.03
CA PRO A 48 0.69 8.61 10.38
C PRO A 48 -0.12 9.35 9.31
N TYR A 49 0.07 9.05 8.03
CA TYR A 49 -0.66 9.70 6.94
C TYR A 49 -2.17 9.41 6.91
N LEU A 50 -2.66 8.46 7.73
CA LEU A 50 -4.09 8.17 7.88
C LEU A 50 -4.75 9.02 8.97
N PHE A 51 -4.00 9.89 9.64
CA PHE A 51 -4.49 10.65 10.79
C PHE A 51 -4.28 12.16 10.59
N ASN A 52 -5.22 12.93 11.13
CA ASN A 52 -5.06 14.35 11.34
C ASN A 52 -4.09 14.60 12.51
N PRO A 53 -3.59 15.85 12.69
CA PRO A 53 -2.72 16.19 13.82
C PRO A 53 -3.33 15.92 15.21
N ASP A 54 -4.66 15.90 15.32
CA ASP A 54 -5.39 15.61 16.56
C ASP A 54 -5.57 14.10 16.85
N GLY A 55 -5.08 13.23 15.95
CA GLY A 55 -5.20 11.77 16.06
C GLY A 55 -6.51 11.18 15.56
N SER A 56 -7.45 12.00 15.06
CA SER A 56 -8.62 11.51 14.34
C SER A 56 -8.23 11.00 12.94
N LEU A 57 -9.07 10.16 12.33
CA LEU A 57 -8.82 9.69 10.96
C LEU A 57 -8.93 10.85 9.96
N ALA A 58 -7.92 11.00 9.11
CA ALA A 58 -7.94 11.98 8.03
C ALA A 58 -8.94 11.57 6.94
N ALA A 59 -9.59 12.56 6.31
CA ALA A 59 -10.37 12.33 5.11
C ALA A 59 -9.45 11.81 3.98
N ARG A 60 -9.92 10.81 3.24
CA ARG A 60 -9.14 10.17 2.17
C ARG A 60 -9.72 10.54 0.81
N PRO A 61 -8.88 10.84 -0.19
CA PRO A 61 -9.33 10.94 -1.57
C PRO A 61 -10.02 9.65 -2.01
N THR A 62 -11.04 9.78 -2.86
CA THR A 62 -11.81 8.64 -3.37
C THR A 62 -11.59 8.46 -4.86
N ILE A 63 -11.34 7.23 -5.30
CA ILE A 63 -11.32 6.88 -6.73
C ILE A 63 -12.71 6.39 -7.10
N THR A 64 -13.39 7.08 -8.01
CA THR A 64 -14.73 6.72 -8.48
C THR A 64 -14.67 5.80 -9.69
N SER A 65 -13.61 5.90 -10.50
CA SER A 65 -13.34 5.00 -11.61
C SER A 65 -11.85 5.01 -11.97
N ALA A 66 -11.37 3.88 -12.47
CA ALA A 66 -10.05 3.69 -13.06
C ALA A 66 -10.08 2.44 -13.96
N PRO A 67 -9.19 2.31 -14.96
CA PRO A 67 -9.05 1.09 -15.74
C PRO A 67 -8.74 -0.12 -14.86
N SER A 68 -9.39 -1.25 -15.13
CA SER A 68 -9.10 -2.54 -14.46
C SER A 68 -7.84 -3.21 -15.01
N THR A 69 -7.42 -2.84 -16.21
CA THR A 69 -6.19 -3.29 -16.88
C THR A 69 -5.51 -2.10 -17.54
N ILE A 70 -4.18 -2.13 -17.56
CA ILE A 70 -3.34 -1.13 -18.22
C ILE A 70 -2.24 -1.83 -19.02
N ALA A 71 -1.86 -1.25 -20.16
CA ALA A 71 -0.68 -1.64 -20.92
C ALA A 71 0.49 -0.70 -20.61
N TYR A 72 1.72 -1.13 -20.89
CA TYR A 72 2.89 -0.27 -20.75
C TYR A 72 2.78 0.95 -21.68
N GLY A 73 3.18 2.12 -21.17
CA GLY A 73 3.11 3.39 -21.88
C GLY A 73 1.70 3.92 -22.15
N GLN A 74 0.65 3.22 -21.72
CA GLN A 74 -0.73 3.70 -21.83
C GLN A 74 -0.97 4.89 -20.90
N THR A 75 -1.75 5.89 -21.34
CA THR A 75 -2.32 6.89 -20.43
C THR A 75 -3.47 6.28 -19.61
N ILE A 76 -3.36 6.40 -18.29
CA ILE A 76 -4.35 5.95 -17.31
C ILE A 76 -5.17 7.17 -16.89
N ASP A 77 -6.49 7.06 -17.00
CA ASP A 77 -7.43 8.07 -16.53
C ASP A 77 -8.03 7.62 -15.20
N VAL A 78 -7.79 8.38 -14.14
CA VAL A 78 -8.34 8.10 -12.80
C VAL A 78 -9.36 9.17 -12.47
N GLN A 79 -10.62 8.78 -12.29
CA GLN A 79 -11.67 9.69 -11.88
C GLN A 79 -11.74 9.81 -10.35
N THR A 80 -11.78 11.05 -9.85
CA THR A 80 -11.91 11.37 -8.43
C THR A 80 -12.51 12.78 -8.26
N PRO A 81 -13.45 12.99 -7.32
CA PRO A 81 -13.93 14.33 -6.97
C PRO A 81 -12.83 15.20 -6.34
N ASP A 82 -11.72 14.58 -5.92
CA ASP A 82 -10.62 15.23 -5.20
C ASP A 82 -9.47 15.64 -6.13
N ALA A 83 -9.64 15.56 -7.46
CA ALA A 83 -8.57 15.71 -8.44
C ALA A 83 -7.76 17.01 -8.27
N GLY A 84 -8.42 18.12 -7.93
CA GLY A 84 -7.77 19.41 -7.67
C GLY A 84 -6.87 19.45 -6.43
N SER A 85 -6.96 18.47 -5.53
CA SER A 85 -6.19 18.38 -4.29
C SER A 85 -5.16 17.24 -4.28
N VAL A 86 -5.28 16.27 -5.18
CA VAL A 86 -4.36 15.13 -5.29
C VAL A 86 -3.07 15.59 -5.96
N THR A 87 -1.97 15.56 -5.21
CA THR A 87 -0.64 16.00 -5.69
C THR A 87 0.29 14.85 -6.07
N ARG A 88 -0.06 13.60 -5.71
CA ARG A 88 0.77 12.41 -5.96
C ARG A 88 -0.09 11.16 -6.13
N GLY A 89 0.29 10.32 -7.08
CA GLY A 89 -0.21 8.96 -7.25
C GLY A 89 0.94 7.95 -7.24
N THR A 90 0.67 6.69 -6.96
CA THR A 90 1.68 5.64 -6.98
C THR A 90 1.01 4.31 -7.29
N LEU A 91 1.56 3.56 -8.24
CA LEU A 91 1.22 2.15 -8.44
C LEU A 91 2.13 1.33 -7.53
N ILE A 92 1.54 0.39 -6.78
CA ILE A 92 2.29 -0.52 -5.92
C ILE A 92 1.94 -1.94 -6.35
N ARG A 93 2.95 -2.70 -6.79
CA ARG A 93 2.77 -4.10 -7.15
C ARG A 93 2.46 -4.92 -5.90
N LEU A 94 1.47 -5.82 -6.00
CA LEU A 94 1.12 -6.74 -4.92
C LEU A 94 2.34 -7.57 -4.50
N SER A 95 2.47 -7.76 -3.19
CA SER A 95 3.64 -8.39 -2.58
C SER A 95 3.37 -9.84 -2.19
N SER A 96 4.44 -10.63 -2.14
CA SER A 96 4.47 -11.98 -1.57
C SER A 96 5.74 -12.08 -0.73
N VAL A 97 5.58 -12.39 0.55
CA VAL A 97 6.66 -12.22 1.55
C VAL A 97 6.79 -13.46 2.43
N THR A 98 8.00 -13.99 2.54
CA THR A 98 8.38 -15.03 3.50
C THR A 98 9.86 -14.90 3.83
N HIS A 99 10.29 -15.27 5.04
CA HIS A 99 11.70 -15.27 5.45
C HIS A 99 12.42 -13.94 5.16
N ALA A 100 11.76 -12.81 5.49
CA ALA A 100 12.23 -11.46 5.20
C ALA A 100 12.46 -11.13 3.71
N PHE A 101 12.07 -12.02 2.80
CA PHE A 101 12.19 -11.85 1.37
C PHE A 101 10.84 -11.49 0.74
N ASN A 102 10.77 -10.30 0.15
CA ASN A 102 9.60 -9.82 -0.60
C ASN A 102 9.87 -9.95 -2.10
N GLN A 103 9.16 -10.88 -2.74
CA GLN A 103 9.42 -11.31 -4.11
C GLN A 103 8.93 -10.35 -5.19
N SER A 104 8.08 -9.38 -4.86
CA SER A 104 7.28 -8.70 -5.89
C SER A 104 6.97 -7.24 -5.64
N GLN A 105 7.15 -6.73 -4.41
CA GLN A 105 6.78 -5.33 -4.15
C GLN A 105 7.67 -4.39 -4.97
N LEU A 106 7.02 -3.58 -5.79
CA LEU A 106 7.62 -2.50 -6.55
C LEU A 106 6.75 -1.26 -6.35
N ILE A 107 7.40 -0.11 -6.20
CA ILE A 107 6.76 1.19 -6.08
C ILE A 107 7.04 1.99 -7.36
N TYR A 108 5.99 2.47 -8.02
CA TYR A 108 6.10 3.28 -9.22
C TYR A 108 5.33 4.59 -9.04
N PRO A 109 6.02 5.72 -8.77
CA PRO A 109 5.39 7.03 -8.66
C PRO A 109 4.74 7.44 -9.98
N LEU A 110 3.52 7.97 -9.91
CA LEU A 110 2.82 8.53 -11.07
C LEU A 110 3.01 10.05 -11.10
N THR A 111 3.18 10.58 -12.30
CA THR A 111 3.07 12.01 -12.60
C THR A 111 1.71 12.28 -13.23
N PHE A 112 1.00 13.30 -12.76
CA PHE A 112 -0.27 13.69 -13.34
C PHE A 112 -0.12 14.88 -14.28
N THR A 113 -0.81 14.84 -15.41
CA THR A 113 -1.00 16.00 -16.28
C THR A 113 -2.23 16.76 -15.79
N PRO A 114 -2.13 18.08 -15.52
CA PRO A 114 -3.27 18.87 -15.07
C PRO A 114 -4.25 19.14 -16.22
N ASP A 115 -5.54 18.96 -15.94
CA ASP A 115 -6.61 19.48 -16.79
C ASP A 115 -6.95 20.94 -16.46
N ALA A 116 -7.64 21.62 -17.37
CA ALA A 116 -8.29 22.89 -17.08
C ALA A 116 -9.36 22.68 -15.99
N PRO A 117 -9.35 23.44 -14.87
CA PRO A 117 -10.38 23.33 -13.86
C PRO A 117 -11.77 23.78 -14.38
N PRO A 118 -12.87 23.19 -13.88
CA PRO A 118 -12.92 22.04 -12.98
C PRO A 118 -12.79 20.71 -13.76
N SER A 119 -11.88 19.85 -13.32
CA SER A 119 -11.78 18.46 -13.80
C SER A 119 -11.79 17.51 -12.61
N ASN A 120 -12.42 16.36 -12.81
CA ASN A 120 -12.43 15.22 -11.87
C ASN A 120 -11.54 14.09 -12.39
N THR A 121 -10.67 14.36 -13.36
CA THR A 121 -9.83 13.34 -14.01
C THR A 121 -8.35 13.65 -13.75
N LEU A 122 -7.60 12.62 -13.38
CA LEU A 122 -6.15 12.63 -13.31
C LEU A 122 -5.60 11.75 -14.43
N HIS A 123 -4.81 12.35 -15.33
CA HIS A 123 -4.16 11.65 -16.42
C HIS A 123 -2.73 11.29 -16.03
N ALA A 124 -2.38 10.00 -16.02
CA ALA A 124 -1.04 9.52 -15.68
C ALA A 124 -0.52 8.50 -16.71
N PRO A 125 0.72 8.62 -17.19
CA PRO A 125 1.32 7.56 -18.00
C PRO A 125 1.60 6.32 -17.13
N ALA A 126 1.18 5.16 -17.60
CA ALA A 126 1.57 3.87 -17.08
C ALA A 126 3.11 3.67 -17.21
N PRO A 127 3.69 2.74 -16.45
CA PRO A 127 5.09 2.37 -16.63
C PRO A 127 5.43 2.08 -18.09
N ALA A 128 6.58 2.55 -18.57
CA ALA A 128 7.02 2.26 -19.95
C ALA A 128 7.43 0.79 -20.15
N SER A 129 7.75 0.09 -19.06
CA SER A 129 8.18 -1.31 -19.06
C SER A 129 7.90 -1.96 -17.69
N GLY A 130 8.14 -3.27 -17.58
CA GLY A 130 8.03 -4.02 -16.33
C GLY A 130 9.24 -3.90 -15.40
N ASN A 131 10.32 -3.24 -15.87
CA ASN A 131 11.55 -2.94 -15.13
C ASN A 131 11.69 -1.44 -14.91
#